data_AF-A0A392PTR3-F1
#
_entry.id   AF-A0A392PTR3-F1
#
_cell.length_a   1.000
_cell.length_b   1.000
_cell.length_c   1.000
_cell.angle_alpha   90.00
_cell.angle_beta   90.00
_cell.angle_gamma   90.00
#
_symmetry.space_group_name_H-M   'P 1'
#
loop_
_entity.id
_entity.type
_entity.pdbx_description
1 polymer ?
#
loop_
_entity_poly.entity_id
_entity_poly.type
_entity_poly.pdbx_seq_one_letter_code
_entity_poly.pdbx_strand_id
1 'polypeptide(L)'
;MDPATKEDLLRRCSAGPNDLILFAVGHHASVNKTLDRLRIYVAHELGLIDHGRHSILWITDFPMFEWNDSEQRLEALHHPFTAPNPEDINDLASARALAYDMVYNGVEVIDISIFRLMSVQITQNIIFDVRLVGGV
;
A
#
# COMPACT_ATOMS: atom_id res chain seq x y z
N MET A 1 11.52 -18.11 22.93
CA MET A 1 10.24 -18.23 22.18
C MET A 1 9.53 -19.43 22.75
N ASP A 2 8.30 -19.24 23.24
CA ASP A 2 7.51 -20.37 23.74
C ASP A 2 7.28 -21.39 22.59
N PRO A 3 7.30 -22.71 22.88
CA PRO A 3 7.04 -23.75 21.87
C PRO A 3 5.76 -23.53 21.07
N ALA A 4 4.67 -23.09 21.70
CA ALA A 4 3.40 -22.82 21.03
C ALA A 4 3.49 -21.62 20.06
N THR A 5 4.19 -20.56 20.47
CA THR A 5 4.48 -19.41 19.61
C THR A 5 5.32 -19.81 18.39
N LYS A 6 6.29 -20.73 18.57
CA LYS A 6 7.13 -21.23 17.46
C LYS A 6 6.31 -22.01 16.45
N GLU A 7 5.45 -22.90 16.93
CA GLU A 7 4.62 -23.74 16.07
C GLU A 7 3.57 -22.92 15.31
N ASP A 8 2.99 -21.90 15.93
CA ASP A 8 2.10 -20.95 15.24
C ASP A 8 2.81 -20.20 14.12
N LEU A 9 4.02 -19.70 14.37
CA LEU A 9 4.81 -18.99 13.37
C LEU A 9 5.14 -19.87 12.15
N LEU A 10 5.60 -21.10 12.39
CA LEU A 10 5.90 -22.06 11.32
C LEU A 10 4.66 -22.34 10.47
N ARG A 11 3.50 -22.53 11.12
CA ARG A 11 2.21 -22.73 10.45
C ARG A 11 1.81 -21.53 9.59
N ARG A 12 1.93 -20.30 10.11
CA ARG A 12 1.56 -19.07 9.39
C ARG A 12 2.45 -18.80 8.17
N CYS A 13 3.72 -19.21 8.23
CA CYS A 13 4.67 -19.08 7.14
C CYS A 13 4.66 -20.29 6.18
N SER A 14 3.85 -21.32 6.45
CA SER A 14 3.87 -22.60 5.73
C SER A 14 5.27 -23.21 5.59
N ALA A 15 6.10 -23.08 6.63
CA ALA A 15 7.51 -23.44 6.61
C ALA A 15 7.76 -24.87 7.13
N GLY A 16 8.60 -25.62 6.43
CA GLY A 16 9.03 -26.98 6.78
C GLY A 16 10.51 -27.08 7.16
N PRO A 17 11.01 -28.31 7.43
CA PRO A 17 12.44 -28.54 7.65
C PRO A 17 13.28 -28.04 6.47
N ASN A 18 14.39 -27.37 6.77
CA ASN A 18 15.32 -26.73 5.81
C ASN A 18 14.82 -25.42 5.17
N ASP A 19 13.65 -24.91 5.55
CA ASP A 19 13.24 -23.56 5.15
C ASP A 19 13.90 -22.50 6.04
N LEU A 20 14.21 -21.36 5.43
CA LEU A 20 14.72 -20.18 6.11
C LEU A 20 13.62 -19.10 6.15
N ILE A 21 13.24 -18.67 7.35
CA ILE A 21 12.32 -17.55 7.52
C ILE A 21 13.10 -16.30 7.90
N LEU A 22 12.94 -15.24 7.09
CA LEU A 22 13.56 -13.93 7.30
C LEU A 22 12.50 -12.93 7.78
N PHE A 23 12.83 -12.14 8.80
CA PHE A 23 11.94 -11.12 9.36
C PHE A 23 12.65 -9.77 9.43
N ALA A 24 11.88 -8.70 9.31
CA ALA A 24 12.33 -7.34 9.57
C ALA A 24 11.36 -6.67 10.56
N VAL A 25 11.89 -5.87 11.47
CA VAL A 25 11.12 -5.19 12.52
C VAL A 25 11.45 -3.71 12.48
N GLY A 26 10.42 -2.86 12.43
CA GLY A 26 10.57 -1.41 12.30
C GLY A 26 9.29 -0.76 11.78
N HIS A 27 9.40 0.47 11.30
CA HIS A 27 8.27 1.20 10.72
C HIS A 27 7.74 0.50 9.47
N HIS A 28 6.41 0.38 9.35
CA HIS A 28 5.74 -0.38 8.28
C HIS A 28 6.26 -0.04 6.87
N ALA A 29 6.38 1.24 6.53
CA ALA A 29 6.86 1.67 5.22
C ALA A 29 8.30 1.21 4.92
N SER A 30 9.18 1.30 5.92
CA SER A 30 10.60 0.89 5.78
C SER A 30 10.73 -0.63 5.70
N VAL A 31 9.99 -1.36 6.54
CA VAL A 31 9.95 -2.82 6.55
C VAL A 31 9.43 -3.37 5.22
N ASN A 32 8.28 -2.88 4.74
CA ASN A 32 7.70 -3.34 3.47
C ASN A 32 8.65 -3.09 2.29
N LYS A 33 9.26 -1.91 2.21
CA LYS A 33 10.24 -1.57 1.15
C LYS A 33 11.49 -2.45 1.20
N THR A 34 11.94 -2.81 2.40
CA THR A 34 13.11 -3.68 2.59
C THR A 34 12.80 -5.12 2.20
N LEU A 35 11.67 -5.65 2.67
CA LEU A 35 11.25 -7.02 2.38
C LEU A 35 10.87 -7.23 0.92
N ASP A 36 10.29 -6.22 0.25
CA ASP A 36 10.01 -6.29 -1.19
C ASP A 36 11.30 -6.50 -2.01
N ARG A 37 12.33 -5.67 -1.76
CA ARG A 37 13.64 -5.80 -2.42
C ARG A 37 14.30 -7.15 -2.12
N LEU A 38 14.25 -7.59 -0.86
CA LEU A 38 14.83 -8.86 -0.45
C LEU A 38 14.14 -10.04 -1.15
N ARG A 39 12.81 -10.04 -1.22
CA ARG A 39 12.02 -11.08 -1.90
C ARG A 39 12.39 -11.19 -3.37
N ILE A 40 12.49 -10.06 -4.08
CA ILE A 40 12.87 -10.02 -5.49
C ILE A 40 14.30 -10.54 -5.67
N TYR A 41 15.24 -10.09 -4.84
CA TYR A 41 16.62 -10.54 -4.88
C TYR A 41 16.74 -12.06 -4.69
N VAL A 42 16.12 -12.61 -3.65
CA VAL A 42 16.12 -14.06 -3.38
C VAL A 42 15.46 -14.84 -4.52
N ALA A 43 14.38 -14.33 -5.10
CA ALA A 43 13.72 -14.98 -6.24
C ALA A 43 14.64 -15.06 -7.48
N HIS A 44 15.47 -14.05 -7.72
CA HIS A 44 16.48 -14.09 -8.78
C HIS A 44 17.61 -15.08 -8.48
N GLU A 45 18.20 -15.01 -7.28
CA GLU A 45 19.32 -15.89 -6.88
C GLU A 45 18.93 -17.37 -6.90
N LEU A 46 17.68 -17.69 -6.56
CA LEU A 46 17.14 -19.05 -6.56
C LEU A 46 16.48 -19.45 -7.89
N GLY A 47 16.45 -18.58 -8.90
CA GLY A 47 15.86 -18.88 -10.21
C GLY A 47 14.35 -19.15 -10.17
N LEU A 48 13.61 -18.50 -9.26
CA LEU A 48 12.17 -18.75 -9.04
C LEU A 48 11.26 -17.95 -9.99
N ILE A 49 11.83 -17.05 -10.79
CA ILE A 49 11.07 -16.18 -11.70
C ILE A 49 10.90 -16.89 -13.04
N ASP A 50 9.65 -17.21 -13.38
CA ASP A 50 9.28 -17.72 -14.70
C ASP A 50 9.14 -16.56 -15.71
N HIS A 51 10.15 -16.40 -16.57
CA HIS A 51 10.20 -15.35 -17.59
C HIS A 51 9.23 -15.57 -18.77
N GLY A 52 8.66 -16.78 -18.92
CA GLY A 52 7.63 -17.05 -19.92
C GLY A 52 6.22 -16.73 -19.43
N ARG A 53 6.05 -16.47 -18.12
CA ARG A 53 4.76 -16.19 -17.51
C ARG A 53 4.41 -14.71 -17.58
N HIS A 54 3.17 -14.44 -17.94
CA HIS A 54 2.58 -13.11 -17.92
C HIS A 54 1.57 -13.02 -16.77
N SER A 55 1.76 -12.04 -15.88
CA SER A 55 0.85 -11.77 -14.76
C SER A 55 0.41 -10.31 -14.84
N ILE A 56 -0.89 -10.11 -15.07
CA ILE A 56 -1.55 -8.80 -15.09
C ILE A 56 -2.53 -8.76 -13.91
N LEU A 57 -2.51 -7.68 -13.15
CA LEU A 57 -3.49 -7.40 -12.11
C LEU A 57 -3.86 -5.92 -12.09
N TRP A 58 -4.99 -5.62 -11.45
CA TRP A 58 -5.39 -4.26 -11.11
C TRP A 58 -5.29 -4.08 -9.59
N ILE A 59 -4.68 -2.98 -9.16
CA ILE A 59 -4.75 -2.51 -7.78
C ILE A 59 -5.88 -1.49 -7.71
N THR A 60 -6.76 -1.66 -6.74
CA THR A 60 -7.93 -0.82 -6.50
C THR A 60 -7.96 -0.41 -5.02
N ASP A 61 -8.93 0.43 -4.64
CA ASP A 61 -9.17 0.82 -3.25
C ASP A 61 -7.99 1.53 -2.60
N PHE A 62 -7.24 2.30 -3.38
CA PHE A 62 -6.20 3.17 -2.86
C PHE A 62 -6.79 4.18 -1.87
N PRO A 63 -6.07 4.55 -0.80
CA PRO A 63 -6.49 5.66 0.04
C PRO A 63 -6.42 6.96 -0.77
N MET A 64 -7.35 7.87 -0.49
CA MET A 64 -7.41 9.16 -1.17
C MET A 64 -6.24 10.07 -0.76
N PHE A 65 -5.81 9.97 0.49
CA PHE A 65 -4.73 10.76 1.06
C PHE A 65 -3.74 9.88 1.81
N GLU A 66 -2.50 10.33 1.88
CA GLU A 66 -1.47 9.79 2.76
C GLU A 66 -0.93 10.86 3.71
N TRP A 67 -0.45 10.44 4.88
CA TRP A 67 0.15 11.35 5.84
C TRP A 67 1.60 11.67 5.45
N ASN A 68 1.89 12.95 5.28
CA ASN A 68 3.24 13.44 5.03
C ASN A 68 3.89 13.87 6.35
N ASP A 69 4.81 13.04 6.86
CA ASP A 69 5.55 13.32 8.10
C ASP A 69 6.41 14.59 8.03
N SER A 70 6.88 15.00 6.85
CA SER A 70 7.74 16.19 6.73
C SER A 70 6.95 17.50 6.80
N GLU A 71 5.76 17.50 6.22
CA GLU A 71 4.89 18.68 6.14
C GLU A 71 3.78 18.68 7.19
N GLN A 72 3.66 17.59 7.96
CA GLN A 72 2.68 17.40 9.02
C GLN A 72 1.24 17.62 8.54
N ARG A 73 0.91 17.09 7.35
CA ARG A 73 -0.41 17.20 6.71
C ARG A 73 -0.75 16.00 5.85
N LEU A 74 -2.02 15.88 5.50
CA LEU A 74 -2.46 14.92 4.47
C LEU A 74 -2.11 15.45 3.07
N GLU A 75 -1.59 14.56 2.24
CA GLU A 75 -1.27 14.80 0.84
C GLU A 75 -2.07 13.83 -0.04
N ALA A 76 -2.47 14.26 -1.23
CA ALA A 76 -3.19 13.38 -2.16
C ALA A 76 -2.24 12.28 -2.64
N LEU A 77 -2.65 11.02 -2.53
CA LEU A 77 -1.81 9.89 -2.96
C LEU A 77 -1.71 9.83 -4.50
N HIS A 78 -2.81 10.17 -5.17
CA HIS A 78 -2.88 10.31 -6.63
C HIS A 78 -3.03 11.79 -6.99
N HIS A 79 -3.62 12.09 -8.14
CA HIS A 79 -3.93 13.47 -8.48
C HIS A 79 -4.92 14.09 -7.48
N PRO A 80 -4.74 15.36 -7.04
CA PRO A 80 -5.66 16.05 -6.13
C PRO A 80 -7.14 16.18 -6.58
N PHE A 81 -7.46 15.77 -7.81
CA PHE A 81 -8.81 15.85 -8.38
C PHE A 81 -9.44 14.46 -8.60
N THR A 82 -8.76 13.40 -8.15
CA THR A 82 -9.31 12.05 -8.12
C THR A 82 -10.53 12.02 -7.22
N ALA A 83 -11.61 11.42 -7.71
CA ALA A 83 -12.86 11.33 -7.00
C ALA A 83 -12.77 10.34 -5.83
N PRO A 84 -13.40 10.64 -4.67
CA PRO A 84 -13.56 9.67 -3.60
C PRO A 84 -14.55 8.58 -4.03
N ASN A 85 -14.41 7.40 -3.43
CA ASN A 85 -15.41 6.36 -3.51
C ASN A 85 -16.74 6.90 -2.91
N PRO A 86 -17.87 6.80 -3.64
CA PRO A 86 -19.17 7.29 -3.17
C PRO A 86 -19.60 6.71 -1.81
N GLU A 87 -19.17 5.50 -1.48
CA GLU A 87 -19.48 4.83 -0.21
C GLU A 87 -18.78 5.50 0.99
N ASP A 88 -17.63 6.14 0.75
CA ASP A 88 -16.77 6.69 1.80
C ASP A 88 -16.93 8.23 1.92
N ILE A 89 -17.89 8.82 1.21
CA ILE A 89 -18.03 10.28 1.07
C ILE A 89 -18.25 11.03 2.40
N ASN A 90 -18.69 10.32 3.43
CA ASN A 90 -18.93 10.89 4.77
C ASN A 90 -17.65 11.06 5.59
N ASP A 91 -16.56 10.35 5.24
CA ASP A 91 -15.25 10.46 5.90
C ASP A 91 -14.14 10.52 4.84
N LEU A 92 -13.94 11.71 4.30
CA LEU A 92 -12.98 11.93 3.21
C LEU A 92 -11.52 11.72 3.64
N ALA A 93 -11.18 11.90 4.92
CA ALA A 93 -9.81 11.73 5.38
C ALA A 93 -9.33 10.27 5.28
N SER A 94 -10.24 9.32 5.46
CA SER A 94 -9.99 7.87 5.28
C SER A 94 -10.61 7.29 4.02
N ALA A 95 -11.16 8.12 3.13
CA ALA A 95 -11.87 7.65 1.95
C ALA A 95 -10.93 6.93 0.97
N ARG A 96 -11.48 5.95 0.26
CA ARG A 96 -10.80 5.36 -0.90
C ARG A 96 -10.94 6.29 -2.09
N ALA A 97 -9.91 6.34 -2.94
CA ALA A 97 -9.95 6.98 -4.23
C ALA A 97 -10.54 6.03 -5.29
N LEU A 98 -11.28 6.60 -6.24
CA LEU A 98 -11.61 5.94 -7.51
C LEU A 98 -10.41 6.01 -8.46
N ALA A 99 -9.33 5.33 -8.06
CA ALA A 99 -8.09 5.16 -8.81
C ALA A 99 -7.80 3.67 -9.02
N TYR A 100 -7.14 3.36 -10.13
CA TYR A 100 -6.87 2.01 -10.59
C TYR A 100 -5.50 1.95 -11.25
N ASP A 101 -4.63 1.09 -10.74
CA ASP A 101 -3.32 0.86 -11.33
C ASP A 101 -3.28 -0.52 -11.97
N MET A 102 -2.95 -0.57 -13.27
CA MET A 102 -2.63 -1.85 -13.91
C MET A 102 -1.16 -2.16 -13.65
N VAL A 103 -0.91 -3.33 -13.08
CA VAL A 103 0.43 -3.85 -12.86
C VAL A 103 0.66 -5.06 -13.76
N TYR A 104 1.76 -5.03 -14.50
CA TYR A 104 2.23 -6.12 -15.32
C TYR A 104 3.60 -6.59 -14.82
N ASN A 105 3.69 -7.87 -14.42
CA ASN A 105 4.90 -8.51 -13.92
C ASN A 105 5.63 -7.69 -12.83
N GLY A 106 4.86 -7.07 -11.93
CA GLY A 106 5.39 -6.27 -10.81
C GLY A 106 5.77 -4.83 -11.15
N VAL A 107 5.51 -4.39 -12.39
CA VAL A 107 5.73 -3.01 -12.85
C VAL A 107 4.38 -2.36 -13.13
N GLU A 108 4.17 -1.18 -12.56
CA GLU A 108 3.04 -0.32 -12.91
C GLU A 108 3.15 0.11 -14.37
N VAL A 109 2.08 -0.09 -15.15
CA VAL A 109 2.07 0.23 -16.59
C VAL A 109 1.02 1.27 -16.95
N ILE A 110 -0.05 1.41 -16.15
CA ILE A 110 -1.13 2.36 -16.38
C ILE A 110 -1.67 2.81 -15.03
N ASP A 111 -1.79 4.12 -14.82
CA ASP A 111 -2.57 4.76 -13.76
C ASP A 111 -3.85 5.36 -14.38
N ILE A 112 -5.00 5.02 -13.80
CA ILE A 112 -6.30 5.57 -14.17
C ILE A 112 -6.96 6.18 -12.93
N SER A 113 -7.17 7.49 -12.95
CA SER A 113 -7.96 8.20 -11.95
C SER A 113 -9.29 8.70 -12.53
N ILE A 114 -10.40 8.44 -11.83
CA ILE A 114 -11.69 9.05 -12.17
C ILE A 114 -11.70 10.46 -11.60
N PHE A 115 -11.73 11.45 -12.49
CA PHE A 115 -11.77 12.85 -12.10
C PHE A 115 -13.20 13.32 -11.82
N ARG A 116 -13.39 14.01 -10.71
CA ARG A 116 -14.63 14.74 -10.43
C ARG A 116 -14.31 16.09 -9.83
N LEU A 117 -15.01 17.13 -10.30
CA LEU A 117 -14.94 18.46 -9.70
C LEU A 117 -15.46 18.38 -8.27
N MET A 118 -14.54 18.21 -7.32
CA MET A 118 -14.79 18.47 -5.92
C MET A 118 -14.65 19.96 -5.66
N SER A 119 -15.48 20.49 -4.76
CA SER A 119 -15.33 21.89 -4.34
C SER A 119 -13.91 22.08 -3.83
N VAL A 120 -13.16 22.99 -4.46
CA VAL A 120 -11.76 23.32 -4.11
C VAL A 120 -11.61 23.56 -2.60
N GLN A 121 -12.62 24.18 -1.97
CA GLN A 121 -12.69 24.40 -0.53
C GLN A 121 -12.58 23.11 0.30
N ILE A 122 -13.24 22.02 -0.12
CA ILE A 122 -13.29 20.76 0.65
C ILE A 122 -11.94 20.05 0.55
N THR A 123 -11.39 19.94 -0.66
CA THR A 123 -10.08 19.33 -0.89
C THR A 123 -8.98 20.13 -0.18
N GLN A 124 -9.02 21.46 -0.24
CA GLN A 124 -8.06 22.30 0.48
C GLN A 124 -8.21 22.19 2.00
N ASN A 125 -9.44 22.20 2.54
CA ASN A 125 -9.61 22.06 3.98
C ASN A 125 -9.03 20.74 4.51
N ILE A 126 -9.17 19.63 3.79
CA ILE A 126 -8.61 18.33 4.24
C ILE A 126 -7.08 18.30 4.10
N ILE A 127 -6.54 18.86 3.01
CA ILE A 127 -5.09 18.92 2.76
C ILE A 127 -4.37 19.92 3.68
N PHE A 128 -5.05 20.93 4.21
CA PHE A 128 -4.46 22.00 5.02
C PHE A 128 -4.88 22.03 6.50
N ASP A 129 -5.92 21.29 6.92
CA ASP A 129 -6.39 21.32 8.31
C ASP A 129 -5.82 20.16 9.16
N VAL A 130 -4.75 20.49 9.88
CA VAL A 130 -4.05 19.63 10.85
C VAL A 130 -4.96 19.16 12.00
N ARG A 131 -6.12 19.80 12.22
CA ARG A 131 -7.03 19.49 13.34
C ARG A 131 -7.88 18.24 13.14
N LEU A 132 -7.98 17.70 11.93
CA LEU A 132 -8.75 16.49 11.65
C LEU A 132 -8.02 15.18 12.02
N VAL A 133 -6.72 15.26 12.37
CA VAL A 133 -5.87 14.09 12.66
C VAL A 133 -5.62 13.90 14.17
N GLY A 134 -6.11 14.82 15.02
CA GLY A 134 -5.95 14.76 16.47
C GLY A 134 -7.09 14.00 17.16
N GLY A 135 -7.04 12.67 17.16
CA GLY A 135 -8.08 11.83 17.75
C GLY A 135 -7.69 10.38 18.05
N VAL A 136 -6.41 10.08 18.30
CA VAL A 136 -5.96 8.88 19.05
C VAL A 136 -4.61 9.14 19.70
#